data_AF-A0A1L7VBZ9-F1
#
_entry.id   AF-A0A1L7VBZ9-F1
#
_cell.length_a   1.000
_cell.length_b   1.000
_cell.length_c   1.000
_cell.angle_alpha   90.00
_cell.angle_beta   90.00
_cell.angle_gamma   90.00
#
_symmetry.space_group_name_H-M   'P 1'
#
loop_
_entity.id
_entity.type
_entity.pdbx_description
1 polymer ?
#
loop_
_entity_poly.entity_id
_entity_poly.type
_entity_poly.pdbx_seq_one_letter_code
_entity_poly.pdbx_strand_id
1 'polypeptide(L)'
;MATPISQEPSGPCSEQEQMNEMSRNFYYVRKREVRMFPGATALLKMSIQKYMAKYEVEFMDDDQKLRVLLPLDVNREDSDKKFQLLMEMPDNMKKAKLLTFFRVDTIKEFEKHVQMTEISILGLERRNTCTSRRGRTSKINEISSNTQGRTGKTETNSGRIEELRLRS
;
A
#
# COMPACT_ATOMS: atom_id res chain seq x y z
N MET A 1 -0.53 13.52 -42.65
CA MET A 1 -0.10 13.93 -41.30
C MET A 1 -0.95 13.16 -40.30
N ALA A 2 -0.36 12.26 -39.51
CA ALA A 2 -1.09 11.47 -38.53
C ALA A 2 -0.71 11.95 -37.13
N THR A 3 -1.69 12.47 -36.40
CA THR A 3 -1.58 12.85 -34.99
C THR A 3 -1.58 11.59 -34.13
N PRO A 4 -0.63 11.37 -33.20
CA PRO A 4 -0.76 10.28 -32.26
C PRO A 4 -1.81 10.63 -31.22
N ILE A 5 -2.71 9.67 -31.03
CA ILE A 5 -3.87 9.73 -30.17
C ILE A 5 -3.42 9.74 -28.71
N SER A 6 -4.08 10.63 -27.96
CA SER A 6 -4.13 10.78 -26.51
C SER A 6 -3.92 9.47 -25.75
N GLN A 7 -2.93 9.44 -24.85
CA GLN A 7 -2.87 8.44 -23.79
C GLN A 7 -4.02 8.72 -22.80
N GLU A 8 -5.01 7.84 -22.76
CA GLU A 8 -5.96 7.79 -21.65
C GLU A 8 -5.24 7.43 -20.34
N PRO A 9 -5.75 7.90 -19.19
CA PRO A 9 -5.11 7.68 -17.89
C PRO A 9 -5.14 6.19 -17.55
N SER A 10 -3.97 5.63 -17.23
CA SER A 10 -3.86 4.30 -16.64
C SER A 10 -4.76 4.24 -15.41
N GLY A 11 -5.77 3.36 -15.44
CA GLY A 11 -6.61 3.07 -14.28
C GLY A 11 -5.79 2.69 -13.05
N PRO A 12 -6.42 2.71 -11.85
CA PRO A 12 -5.73 2.39 -10.61
C PRO A 12 -5.00 1.04 -10.73
N CYS A 13 -3.75 1.04 -10.29
CA CYS A 13 -2.91 -0.15 -10.22
C CYS A 13 -3.60 -1.16 -9.28
N SER A 14 -3.75 -2.43 -9.67
CA SER A 14 -4.40 -3.47 -8.84
C SER A 14 -3.86 -3.56 -7.40
N GLU A 15 -2.58 -3.23 -7.23
CA GLU A 15 -1.90 -3.17 -5.93
C GLU A 15 -2.46 -2.06 -5.03
N GLN A 16 -2.82 -0.91 -5.58
CA GLN A 16 -3.40 0.21 -4.82
C GLN A 16 -4.80 -0.11 -4.32
N GLU A 17 -5.62 -0.74 -5.17
CA GLU A 17 -6.95 -1.20 -4.77
C GLU A 17 -6.85 -2.22 -3.64
N GLN A 18 -5.91 -3.17 -3.74
CA GLN A 18 -5.68 -4.18 -2.70
C GLN A 18 -5.21 -3.55 -1.37
N MET A 19 -4.30 -2.58 -1.42
CA MET A 19 -3.88 -1.84 -0.22
C MET A 19 -5.03 -1.03 0.38
N ASN A 20 -5.83 -0.36 -0.45
CA ASN A 20 -6.98 0.41 0.00
C ASN A 20 -8.01 -0.51 0.68
N GLU A 21 -8.27 -1.67 0.10
CA GLU A 21 -9.13 -2.71 0.68
C GLU A 21 -8.60 -3.18 2.04
N MET A 22 -7.31 -3.50 2.17
CA MET A 22 -6.76 -3.86 3.48
C MET A 22 -6.84 -2.71 4.49
N SER A 23 -6.56 -1.47 4.06
CA SER A 23 -6.49 -0.32 4.95
C SER A 23 -7.83 0.03 5.62
N ARG A 24 -8.96 -0.37 5.02
CA ARG A 24 -10.30 -0.12 5.58
C ARG A 24 -10.76 -1.17 6.59
N ASN A 25 -10.07 -2.30 6.73
CA ASN A 25 -10.44 -3.40 7.62
C ASN A 25 -9.76 -3.25 9.00
N PHE A 26 -10.54 -3.33 10.09
CA PHE A 26 -10.06 -3.29 11.47
C PHE A 26 -10.53 -4.52 12.24
N TYR A 27 -9.60 -5.19 12.93
CA TYR A 27 -9.83 -6.47 13.57
C TYR A 27 -9.79 -6.36 15.09
N TYR A 28 -10.77 -6.99 15.72
CA TYR A 28 -10.90 -7.08 17.16
C TYR A 28 -11.18 -8.52 17.58
N VAL A 29 -10.67 -8.88 18.75
CA VAL A 29 -10.85 -10.18 19.39
C VAL A 29 -11.60 -10.03 20.70
N ARG A 30 -12.45 -11.03 21.01
CA ARG A 30 -13.22 -11.09 22.24
C ARG A 30 -12.31 -11.15 23.46
N LYS A 31 -12.64 -10.35 24.48
CA LYS A 31 -12.03 -10.43 25.81
C LYS A 31 -12.56 -11.68 26.52
N ARG A 32 -11.65 -12.60 26.86
CA ARG A 32 -11.99 -13.88 27.51
C ARG A 32 -12.48 -13.68 28.95
N GLU A 33 -11.99 -12.63 29.59
CA GLU A 33 -12.31 -12.22 30.95
C GLU A 33 -13.69 -11.57 31.09
N VAL A 34 -14.32 -11.15 29.98
CA VAL A 34 -15.62 -10.48 29.98
C VAL A 34 -16.70 -11.44 29.51
N ARG A 35 -17.51 -11.95 30.45
CA ARG A 35 -18.69 -12.76 30.12
C ARG A 35 -19.81 -11.90 29.54
N MET A 36 -20.49 -12.39 28.50
CA MET A 36 -21.78 -11.82 28.08
C MET A 36 -22.89 -12.41 28.94
N PHE A 37 -23.69 -11.54 29.54
CA PHE A 37 -24.91 -11.97 30.21
C PHE A 37 -26.04 -12.20 29.18
N PRO A 38 -27.07 -13.00 29.51
CA PRO A 38 -28.23 -13.19 28.65
C PRO A 38 -28.89 -11.86 28.30
N GLY A 39 -28.97 -11.53 27.00
CA GLY A 39 -29.50 -10.24 26.52
C GLY A 39 -28.45 -9.17 26.21
N ALA A 40 -27.19 -9.35 26.61
CA ALA A 40 -26.10 -8.46 26.23
C ALA A 40 -25.95 -8.36 24.70
N THR A 41 -26.13 -9.46 23.99
CA THR A 41 -26.08 -9.52 22.52
C THR A 41 -27.14 -8.64 21.87
N ALA A 42 -28.37 -8.62 22.40
CA ALA A 42 -29.44 -7.77 21.87
C ALA A 42 -29.12 -6.28 22.10
N LEU A 43 -28.65 -5.93 23.29
CA LEU A 43 -28.20 -4.57 23.60
C LEU A 43 -27.02 -4.14 22.72
N LEU A 44 -26.10 -5.05 22.44
CA LEU A 44 -24.97 -4.81 21.55
C LEU A 44 -25.44 -4.55 20.11
N LYS A 45 -26.38 -5.36 19.60
CA LYS A 45 -26.96 -5.14 18.28
C LYS A 45 -27.64 -3.78 18.18
N MET A 46 -28.42 -3.39 19.19
CA MET A 46 -29.05 -2.06 19.23
C MET A 46 -28.03 -0.92 19.32
N SER A 47 -26.97 -1.09 20.11
CA SER A 47 -25.93 -0.05 20.26
C SER A 47 -25.09 0.10 18.98
N ILE A 48 -24.80 -1.00 18.28
CA ILE A 48 -24.17 -1.00 16.95
C ILE A 48 -25.05 -0.26 15.96
N GLN A 49 -26.34 -0.59 15.88
CA GLN A 49 -27.28 0.11 15.00
C GLN A 49 -27.36 1.60 15.30
N LYS A 50 -27.22 2.01 16.57
CA LYS A 50 -27.30 3.42 16.95
C LYS A 50 -26.02 4.22 16.68
N TYR A 51 -24.85 3.66 16.99
CA TYR A 51 -23.59 4.42 17.01
C TYR A 51 -22.61 4.03 15.90
N MET A 52 -22.76 2.84 15.32
CA MET A 52 -21.86 2.29 14.30
C MET A 52 -22.53 2.18 12.93
N ALA A 53 -23.74 2.74 12.72
CA ALA A 53 -24.52 2.60 11.48
C ALA A 53 -23.78 2.95 10.17
N LYS A 54 -22.78 3.84 10.27
CA LYS A 54 -21.96 4.26 9.13
C LYS A 54 -20.83 3.28 8.79
N TYR A 55 -20.49 2.36 9.70
CA TYR A 55 -19.47 1.35 9.50
C TYR A 55 -20.16 0.01 9.23
N GLU A 56 -19.53 -0.82 8.40
CA GLU A 56 -19.94 -2.21 8.32
C GLU A 56 -19.28 -2.98 9.47
N VAL A 57 -20.09 -3.73 10.21
CA VAL A 57 -19.66 -4.44 11.41
C VAL A 57 -20.05 -5.90 11.27
N GLU A 58 -19.07 -6.78 11.30
CA GLU A 58 -19.24 -8.22 11.10
C GLU A 58 -18.70 -9.00 12.29
N PHE A 59 -19.51 -9.92 12.80
CA PHE A 59 -19.10 -10.90 13.81
C PHE A 59 -18.59 -12.15 13.11
N MET A 60 -17.45 -12.65 13.56
CA MET A 60 -16.78 -13.82 13.01
C MET A 60 -16.47 -14.82 14.12
N ASP A 61 -16.29 -16.09 13.74
CA ASP A 61 -15.92 -17.19 14.64
C ASP A 61 -16.83 -17.25 15.89
N ASP A 62 -18.14 -17.42 15.73
CA ASP A 62 -19.11 -17.49 16.84
C ASP A 62 -18.98 -16.33 17.85
N ASP A 63 -19.02 -15.09 17.33
CA ASP A 63 -18.86 -13.84 18.07
C ASP A 63 -17.50 -13.69 18.81
N GLN A 64 -16.50 -14.52 18.52
CA GLN A 64 -15.16 -14.41 19.10
C GLN A 64 -14.32 -13.32 18.43
N LYS A 65 -14.64 -12.97 17.19
CA LYS A 65 -13.95 -11.92 16.43
C LYS A 65 -14.96 -10.91 15.91
N LEU A 66 -14.48 -9.69 15.74
CA LEU A 66 -15.25 -8.57 15.24
C LEU A 66 -14.40 -7.85 14.19
N ARG A 67 -14.97 -7.67 13.01
CA ARG A 67 -14.39 -6.89 11.91
C ARG A 67 -15.21 -5.62 11.73
N VAL A 68 -14.53 -4.48 11.66
CA VAL A 68 -15.13 -3.18 11.37
C VAL A 68 -14.53 -2.66 10.06
N LEU A 69 -15.38 -2.34 9.09
CA LEU A 69 -14.95 -1.79 7.81
C LEU A 69 -15.32 -0.31 7.73
N LEU A 70 -14.34 0.50 7.33
CA LEU A 70 -14.59 1.91 7.05
C LEU A 70 -15.29 2.04 5.69
N PRO A 71 -16.33 2.89 5.58
CA PRO A 71 -17.07 3.13 4.35
C PRO A 71 -16.27 4.02 3.39
N LEU A 72 -15.11 3.55 2.94
CA LEU A 72 -14.25 4.26 2.00
C LEU A 72 -14.58 3.82 0.58
N ASP A 73 -14.83 4.81 -0.28
CA ASP A 73 -14.95 4.58 -1.71
C ASP A 73 -13.55 4.38 -2.29
N VAL A 74 -13.24 3.17 -2.75
CA VAL A 74 -11.92 2.77 -3.25
C VAL A 74 -11.48 3.64 -4.44
N ASN A 75 -12.44 4.27 -5.13
CA ASN A 75 -12.25 5.05 -6.34
C ASN A 75 -12.14 6.57 -6.12
N ARG A 76 -12.46 7.08 -4.93
CA ARG A 76 -12.43 8.51 -4.59
C ARG A 76 -11.86 8.70 -3.19
N GLU A 77 -10.53 8.64 -3.09
CA GLU A 77 -9.82 8.91 -1.84
C GLU A 77 -9.78 10.42 -1.55
N ASP A 78 -10.78 10.91 -0.82
CA ASP A 78 -10.66 12.17 -0.08
C ASP A 78 -9.97 11.87 1.25
N SER A 79 -8.67 12.17 1.33
CA SER A 79 -7.80 11.83 2.47
C SER A 79 -8.35 12.35 3.79
N ASP A 80 -9.02 13.50 3.77
CA ASP A 80 -9.54 14.17 4.96
C ASP A 80 -10.75 13.43 5.53
N LYS A 81 -11.66 12.98 4.66
CA LYS A 81 -12.81 12.15 5.08
C LYS A 81 -12.35 10.81 5.64
N LYS A 82 -11.33 10.19 5.02
CA LYS A 82 -10.73 8.94 5.51
C LYS A 82 -10.15 9.12 6.91
N PHE A 83 -9.39 10.19 7.11
CA PHE A 83 -8.81 10.52 8.41
C PHE A 83 -9.89 10.79 9.46
N GLN A 84 -10.94 11.54 9.12
CA GLN A 84 -12.06 11.81 10.02
C GLN A 84 -12.76 10.51 10.46
N LEU A 85 -13.09 9.61 9.52
CA LEU A 85 -13.73 8.32 9.84
C LEU A 85 -12.87 7.45 10.74
N LEU A 86 -11.56 7.44 10.51
CA LEU A 86 -10.58 6.73 11.33
C LEU A 86 -10.56 7.26 12.76
N MET A 87 -10.50 8.58 12.93
CA MET A 87 -10.44 9.22 14.25
C MET A 87 -11.75 9.08 15.04
N GLU A 88 -12.89 9.07 14.36
CA GLU A 88 -14.20 8.92 15.00
C GLU A 88 -14.54 7.47 15.37
N MET A 89 -13.93 6.47 14.72
CA MET A 89 -14.27 5.06 14.90
C MET A 89 -14.06 4.58 16.36
N PRO A 90 -12.93 4.85 17.04
CA PRO A 90 -12.73 4.46 18.43
C PRO A 90 -13.80 5.02 19.38
N ASP A 91 -14.23 6.27 19.18
CA ASP A 91 -15.26 6.89 20.00
C ASP A 91 -16.64 6.25 19.76
N ASN A 92 -16.96 5.94 18.51
CA ASN A 92 -18.21 5.25 18.17
C ASN A 92 -18.22 3.81 18.71
N MET A 93 -17.10 3.10 18.61
CA MET A 93 -16.87 1.80 19.25
C MET A 93 -17.08 1.84 20.76
N LYS A 94 -16.59 2.91 21.42
CA LYS A 94 -16.78 3.14 22.85
C LYS A 94 -18.25 3.41 23.19
N LYS A 95 -18.94 4.28 22.43
CA LYS A 95 -20.37 4.56 22.60
C LYS A 95 -21.24 3.31 22.38
N ALA A 96 -20.86 2.47 21.42
CA ALA A 96 -21.49 1.18 21.16
C ALA A 96 -21.18 0.11 22.21
N LYS A 97 -20.32 0.39 23.20
CA LYS A 97 -19.83 -0.55 24.21
C LYS A 97 -19.06 -1.74 23.62
N LEU A 98 -18.61 -1.66 22.38
CA LEU A 98 -17.84 -2.74 21.75
C LEU A 98 -16.49 -2.93 22.43
N LEU A 99 -15.81 -1.84 22.81
CA LEU A 99 -14.53 -1.90 23.53
C LEU A 99 -14.63 -2.49 24.94
N THR A 100 -15.83 -2.60 25.50
CA THR A 100 -16.06 -3.34 26.76
C THR A 100 -15.82 -4.83 26.55
N PHE A 101 -16.15 -5.33 25.36
CA PHE A 101 -16.24 -6.74 25.04
C PHE A 101 -15.11 -7.24 24.14
N PHE A 102 -14.57 -6.35 23.32
CA PHE A 102 -13.56 -6.63 22.32
C PHE A 102 -12.32 -5.77 22.57
N ARG A 103 -11.16 -6.28 22.17
CA ARG A 103 -9.89 -5.55 22.13
C ARG A 103 -9.30 -5.68 20.74
N VAL A 104 -8.42 -4.76 20.35
CA VAL A 104 -7.73 -4.84 19.05
C VAL A 104 -7.00 -6.18 18.95
N ASP A 105 -7.16 -6.86 17.81
CA ASP A 105 -6.39 -8.05 17.49
C ASP A 105 -5.04 -7.62 16.92
N THR A 106 -4.09 -7.34 17.82
CA THR A 106 -2.76 -6.83 17.44
C THR A 106 -2.03 -7.76 16.48
N ILE A 107 -2.27 -9.07 16.55
CA ILE A 107 -1.64 -10.05 15.63
C ILE A 107 -2.20 -9.84 14.23
N LYS A 108 -3.52 -9.79 14.07
CA LYS A 108 -4.14 -9.54 12.76
C LYS A 108 -3.79 -8.17 12.19
N GLU A 109 -3.72 -7.14 13.03
CA GLU A 109 -3.29 -5.81 12.60
C GLU A 109 -1.83 -5.82 12.14
N PHE A 110 -0.94 -6.55 12.83
CA PHE A 110 0.45 -6.71 12.40
C PHE A 110 0.57 -7.49 11.09
N GLU A 111 -0.14 -8.62 10.93
CA GLU A 111 -0.20 -9.39 9.68
C GLU A 111 -0.63 -8.51 8.50
N LYS A 112 -1.67 -7.69 8.71
CA LYS A 112 -2.17 -6.72 7.72
C LYS A 112 -1.08 -5.73 7.32
N HIS A 113 -0.34 -5.17 8.29
CA HIS A 113 0.76 -4.25 8.01
C HIS A 113 1.92 -4.91 7.23
N VAL A 114 2.25 -6.16 7.55
CA VAL A 114 3.24 -6.93 6.79
C VAL A 114 2.80 -7.11 5.34
N GLN A 115 1.56 -7.56 5.10
CA GLN A 115 1.02 -7.76 3.75
C GLN A 115 0.99 -6.46 2.93
N MET A 116 0.56 -5.34 3.52
CA MET A 116 0.59 -4.04 2.84
C MET A 116 2.00 -3.61 2.46
N THR A 117 2.98 -3.92 3.32
CA THR A 117 4.40 -3.62 3.05
C THR A 117 4.94 -4.48 1.92
N GLU A 118 4.63 -5.78 1.89
CA GLU A 118 5.01 -6.71 0.83
C GLU A 118 4.47 -6.26 -0.53
N ILE A 119 3.20 -5.88 -0.61
CA ILE A 119 2.57 -5.35 -1.84
C ILE A 119 3.28 -4.07 -2.30
N SER A 120 3.61 -3.19 -1.37
CA SER A 120 4.32 -1.94 -1.67
C SER A 120 5.71 -2.22 -2.26
N ILE A 121 6.46 -3.16 -1.68
CA ILE A 121 7.79 -3.57 -2.16
C ILE A 121 7.69 -4.20 -3.54
N LEU A 122 6.81 -5.18 -3.73
CA LEU A 122 6.60 -5.85 -5.02
C LEU A 122 6.18 -4.86 -6.12
N GLY A 123 5.30 -3.92 -5.81
CA GLY A 123 4.90 -2.85 -6.73
C GLY A 123 6.05 -1.91 -7.08
N LEU A 124 7.00 -1.67 -6.17
CA LEU A 124 8.21 -0.90 -6.44
C LEU A 124 9.19 -1.66 -7.34
N GLU A 125 9.42 -2.95 -7.08
CA GLU A 125 10.28 -3.81 -7.89
C GLU A 125 9.79 -3.94 -9.33
N ARG A 126 8.48 -4.11 -9.54
CA ARG A 126 7.86 -4.13 -10.87
C ARG A 126 8.09 -2.83 -11.64
N ARG A 127 7.93 -1.68 -10.96
CA ARG A 127 8.19 -0.37 -11.57
C ARG A 127 9.67 -0.20 -11.94
N ASN A 128 10.58 -0.63 -11.07
CA ASN A 128 12.03 -0.54 -11.31
C ASN A 128 12.54 -1.46 -12.43
N THR A 129 11.99 -2.66 -12.56
CA THR A 129 12.33 -3.58 -13.67
C THR A 129 11.81 -3.06 -15.01
N CYS A 130 10.64 -2.41 -15.03
CA CYS A 130 10.06 -1.81 -16.23
C CYS A 130 10.87 -0.57 -16.71
N THR A 131 11.28 0.31 -15.79
CA THR A 131 12.13 1.47 -16.12
C THR A 131 13.55 1.08 -16.56
N SER A 132 14.13 0.05 -15.94
CA SER A 132 15.43 -0.52 -16.34
C SER A 132 15.41 -1.10 -17.77
N ARG A 133 14.32 -1.78 -18.15
CA ARG A 133 14.15 -2.30 -19.52
C ARG A 133 13.99 -1.16 -20.55
N ARG A 134 13.25 -0.10 -20.19
CA ARG A 134 13.07 1.09 -21.04
C ARG A 134 14.39 1.84 -21.29
N GLY A 135 15.25 1.93 -20.26
CA GLY A 135 16.60 2.52 -20.38
C GLY A 135 17.58 1.68 -21.21
N ARG A 136 17.40 0.35 -21.30
CA ARG A 136 18.21 -0.52 -22.17
C ARG A 136 17.78 -0.48 -23.63
N THR A 137 16.48 -0.35 -23.92
CA THR A 137 15.99 -0.20 -25.30
C THR A 137 16.41 1.13 -25.93
N SER A 138 16.55 2.21 -25.14
CA SER A 138 17.06 3.49 -25.67
C SER A 138 18.55 3.44 -26.02
N LYS A 139 19.35 2.63 -25.31
CA LYS A 139 20.79 2.48 -25.59
C LYS A 139 21.11 1.58 -26.78
N ILE A 140 20.22 0.65 -27.15
CA ILE A 140 20.45 -0.23 -28.30
C ILE A 140 20.18 0.49 -29.63
N ASN A 141 19.28 1.49 -29.65
CA ASN A 141 19.03 2.28 -30.85
C ASN A 141 20.09 3.36 -31.13
N GLU A 142 20.93 3.74 -30.15
CA GLU A 142 22.04 4.69 -30.37
C GLU A 142 23.33 4.04 -30.90
N ILE A 143 23.47 2.72 -30.81
CA ILE A 143 24.70 2.03 -31.27
C ILE A 143 24.60 1.60 -32.74
N SER A 144 23.41 1.68 -33.36
CA SER A 144 23.17 1.23 -34.74
C SER A 144 23.45 2.28 -35.83
N SER A 145 23.87 3.51 -35.50
CA SER A 145 24.00 4.58 -36.51
C SER A 145 25.36 5.26 -36.52
N ASN A 146 26.46 4.58 -36.20
CA ASN A 146 27.80 5.11 -36.44
C ASN A 146 28.87 4.02 -36.64
N THR A 147 28.78 3.26 -37.73
CA THR A 147 29.93 2.56 -38.29
C THR A 147 29.96 2.72 -39.80
N GLN A 148 30.30 3.93 -40.26
CA GLN A 148 30.80 4.09 -41.62
C GLN A 148 31.89 5.17 -41.71
N GLY A 149 33.14 4.69 -41.70
CA GLY A 149 34.23 5.25 -42.49
C GLY A 149 35.03 6.41 -41.91
N ARG A 150 36.26 6.14 -41.42
CA ARG A 150 37.47 6.73 -42.02
C ARG A 150 38.77 6.11 -41.48
N THR A 151 39.58 5.67 -42.43
CA THR A 151 40.99 5.26 -42.35
C THR A 151 41.96 6.44 -42.15
N GLY A 152 43.10 6.21 -41.48
CA GLY A 152 44.33 7.04 -41.54
C GLY A 152 45.06 7.12 -40.19
N LYS A 153 46.03 6.24 -39.92
CA LYS A 153 47.51 6.42 -40.03
C LYS A 153 48.15 7.40 -39.01
N THR A 154 48.97 6.80 -38.13
CA THR A 154 50.30 7.21 -37.58
C THR A 154 50.49 8.59 -36.95
N GLU A 155 50.92 8.67 -35.69
CA GLU A 155 52.34 8.83 -35.30
C GLU A 155 52.54 8.84 -33.77
N THR A 156 53.69 8.31 -33.37
CA THR A 156 54.31 8.23 -32.04
C THR A 156 54.57 9.60 -31.39
N ASN A 157 54.44 9.69 -30.05
CA ASN A 157 55.49 10.34 -29.27
C ASN A 157 55.58 9.89 -27.81
N SER A 158 56.84 9.75 -27.40
CA SER A 158 57.42 9.39 -26.11
C SER A 158 57.22 10.51 -25.07
N GLY A 159 56.97 10.15 -23.82
CA GLY A 159 56.85 11.10 -22.71
C GLY A 159 56.84 10.39 -21.35
N ARG A 160 58.03 10.26 -20.79
CA ARG A 160 58.44 9.60 -19.54
C ARG A 160 58.08 10.46 -18.31
N ILE A 161 58.01 9.83 -17.13
CA ILE A 161 58.40 10.29 -15.77
C ILE A 161 57.29 10.34 -14.68
N GLU A 162 57.55 9.49 -13.66
CA GLU A 162 57.26 9.50 -12.20
C GLU A 162 55.83 9.64 -11.68
N GLU A 163 55.29 8.67 -10.93
CA GLU A 163 55.67 8.22 -9.57
C GLU A 163 55.63 9.36 -8.54
N LEU A 164 54.59 9.42 -7.70
CA LEU A 164 54.77 9.69 -6.28
C LEU A 164 53.58 9.15 -5.48
N ARG A 165 53.95 8.28 -4.56
CA ARG A 165 53.19 7.60 -3.51
C ARG A 165 53.16 8.52 -2.28
N LEU A 166 52.27 8.19 -1.33
CA LEU A 166 52.25 8.64 0.09
C LEU A 166 51.73 10.08 0.27
N ARG A 167 50.93 10.45 1.27
CA ARG A 167 50.54 10.02 2.63
C ARG A 167 49.30 10.92 2.93
N SER A 168 48.41 10.73 3.89
CA SER A 168 48.28 9.94 5.11
C SER A 168 46.83 10.09 5.54
#